data_AF-A0A2C9KJU2-F1
#
_entry.id   AF-A0A2C9KJU2-F1
#
_cell.length_a   1.000
_cell.length_b   1.000
_cell.length_c   1.000
_cell.angle_alpha   90.00
_cell.angle_beta   90.00
_cell.angle_gamma   90.00
#
_symmetry.space_group_name_H-M   'P 1'
#
loop_
_entity.id
_entity.type
_entity.pdbx_description
1 polymer ?
#
loop_
_entity_poly.entity_id
_entity_poly.type
_entity_poly.pdbx_seq_one_letter_code
_entity_poly.pdbx_strand_id
1 'polypeptide(L)'
;METRLTVTSQFISDGRALGYEEEMLERYVKERKDEYDRDREEAKAEEEARKKEAKAEEEARFERQEKLKKEAKAEEEARKKEEEARFERDEKAKREEYERWKERDAKESIKRKEVLELARLKEKYAPEAGGAVGHTGDVRYKNVLDRLDKSFQEMKDDNDLLAYLTHFEAVAARCKIERKEWSLLLSYKLTTALRNFMLRDSLFLSENYEEIKTALLRHADINAETRRKRFHLV
;
A
#
# COMPACT_ATOMS: atom_id res chain seq x y z
N MET A 1 67.19 -1.17 -21.69
CA MET A 1 68.43 -0.46 -21.28
C MET A 1 68.70 0.80 -22.11
N GLU A 2 67.97 1.03 -23.21
CA GLU A 2 68.26 2.14 -24.15
C GLU A 2 67.98 3.55 -23.58
N THR A 3 67.01 3.69 -22.66
CA THR A 3 66.61 5.00 -22.13
C THR A 3 67.67 5.68 -21.25
N ARG A 4 68.54 4.92 -20.59
CA ARG A 4 69.61 5.51 -19.75
C ARG A 4 70.77 6.09 -20.58
N LEU A 5 71.05 5.48 -21.72
CA LEU A 5 72.10 5.95 -22.64
C LEU A 5 71.67 7.24 -23.34
N THR A 6 70.39 7.35 -23.72
CA THR A 6 69.85 8.57 -24.34
C THR A 6 69.77 9.74 -23.35
N VAL A 7 69.33 9.50 -22.11
CA VAL A 7 69.25 10.52 -21.06
C VAL A 7 70.65 11.03 -20.66
N THR A 8 71.64 10.13 -20.57
CA THR A 8 73.03 10.55 -20.33
C THR A 8 73.58 11.40 -21.46
N SER A 9 73.30 11.03 -22.72
CA SER A 9 73.73 11.80 -23.89
C SER A 9 73.09 13.19 -23.92
N GLN A 10 71.83 13.31 -23.49
CA GLN A 10 71.13 14.59 -23.37
C GLN A 10 71.84 15.50 -22.35
N PHE A 11 72.17 14.98 -21.16
CA PHE A 11 72.86 15.76 -20.13
C PHE A 11 74.27 16.22 -20.56
N ILE A 12 75.00 15.37 -21.31
CA ILE A 12 76.31 15.75 -21.86
C ILE A 12 76.16 16.89 -22.89
N SER A 13 75.14 16.82 -23.75
CA SER A 13 74.84 17.88 -24.72
C SER A 13 74.46 19.19 -24.02
N ASP A 14 73.58 19.13 -23.02
CA ASP A 14 73.12 20.30 -22.26
C ASP A 14 74.28 20.96 -21.50
N GLY A 15 75.14 20.17 -20.86
CA GLY A 15 76.30 20.69 -20.14
C GLY A 15 77.32 21.37 -21.05
N ARG A 16 77.54 20.83 -22.27
CA ARG A 16 78.39 21.48 -23.29
C ARG A 16 77.78 22.77 -23.82
N ALA A 17 76.46 22.82 -24.00
CA ALA A 17 75.75 24.04 -24.41
C ALA A 17 75.84 25.16 -23.35
N LEU A 18 75.98 24.80 -22.08
CA LEU A 18 76.21 25.72 -20.97
C LEU A 18 77.68 26.16 -20.83
N GLY A 19 78.58 25.64 -21.67
CA GLY A 19 80.01 25.98 -21.65
C GLY A 19 80.82 25.23 -20.58
N TYR A 20 80.29 24.15 -19.99
CA TYR A 20 81.04 23.33 -19.05
C TYR A 20 82.02 22.40 -19.78
N GLU A 21 83.28 22.41 -19.35
CA GLU A 21 84.34 21.54 -19.85
C GLU A 21 84.86 20.59 -18.75
N GLU A 22 85.44 19.47 -19.18
CA GLU A 22 86.08 18.41 -18.36
C GLU A 22 85.39 18.17 -17.00
N GLU A 23 86.01 18.60 -15.89
CA GLU A 23 85.53 18.31 -14.52
C GLU A 23 84.15 18.93 -14.22
N MET A 24 83.85 20.11 -14.79
CA MET A 24 82.55 20.77 -14.57
C MET A 24 81.43 20.02 -15.30
N LEU A 25 81.73 19.49 -16.49
CA LEU A 25 80.78 18.69 -17.26
C LEU A 25 80.49 17.35 -16.57
N GLU A 26 81.53 16.70 -16.02
CA GLU A 26 81.36 15.46 -15.27
C GLU A 26 80.52 15.63 -14.01
N ARG A 27 80.74 16.72 -13.24
CA ARG A 27 79.92 17.05 -12.07
C ARG A 27 78.47 17.32 -12.46
N TYR A 28 78.24 18.10 -13.50
CA TYR A 28 76.89 18.42 -14.01
C TYR A 28 76.12 17.14 -14.42
N VAL A 29 76.76 16.28 -15.22
CA VAL A 29 76.13 15.03 -15.68
C VAL A 29 75.84 14.09 -14.52
N LYS A 30 76.73 14.04 -13.52
CA LYS A 30 76.52 13.24 -12.31
C LYS A 30 75.34 13.75 -11.50
N GLU A 31 75.28 15.05 -11.22
CA GLU A 31 74.20 15.66 -10.45
C GLU A 31 72.83 15.48 -11.14
N ARG A 32 72.76 15.71 -12.46
CA ARG A 32 71.53 15.49 -13.24
C ARG A 32 71.10 14.02 -13.30
N LYS A 33 72.03 13.08 -13.30
CA LYS A 33 71.71 11.65 -13.19
C LYS A 33 71.15 11.29 -11.83
N ASP A 34 71.76 11.80 -10.77
CA ASP A 34 71.33 11.55 -9.40
C ASP A 34 69.94 12.19 -9.13
N GLU A 35 69.67 13.36 -9.71
CA GLU A 35 68.34 13.98 -9.73
C GLU A 35 67.33 13.13 -10.52
N TYR A 36 67.65 12.75 -11.75
CA TYR A 36 66.76 11.92 -12.58
C TYR A 36 66.43 10.55 -11.95
N ASP A 37 67.43 9.87 -11.37
CA ASP A 37 67.18 8.60 -10.69
C ASP A 37 66.35 8.81 -9.41
N ARG A 38 66.51 9.91 -8.66
CA ARG A 38 65.66 10.25 -7.52
C ARG A 38 64.22 10.50 -7.94
N ASP A 39 63.97 11.37 -8.91
CA ASP A 39 62.62 11.68 -9.42
C ASP A 39 61.92 10.43 -9.94
N ARG A 40 62.68 9.54 -10.60
CA ARG A 40 62.15 8.27 -11.11
C ARG A 40 61.75 7.31 -9.98
N GLU A 41 62.54 7.23 -8.91
CA GLU A 41 62.19 6.39 -7.76
C GLU A 41 61.04 7.00 -6.95
N GLU A 42 60.98 8.33 -6.82
CA GLU A 42 59.85 9.04 -6.20
C GLU A 42 58.56 8.80 -6.97
N ALA A 43 58.58 8.95 -8.30
CA ALA A 43 57.41 8.67 -9.15
C ALA A 43 56.93 7.22 -9.05
N LYS A 44 57.85 6.25 -8.96
CA LYS A 44 57.47 4.84 -8.73
C LYS A 44 56.85 4.63 -7.35
N ALA A 45 57.42 5.27 -6.32
CA ALA A 45 56.91 5.17 -4.96
C ALA A 45 55.50 5.79 -4.86
N GLU A 46 55.28 6.92 -5.51
CA GLU A 46 53.96 7.57 -5.59
C GLU A 46 52.95 6.70 -6.36
N GLU A 47 53.34 6.13 -7.49
CA GLU A 47 52.48 5.21 -8.25
C GLU A 47 52.12 3.96 -7.44
N GLU A 48 53.08 3.39 -6.70
CA GLU A 48 52.84 2.25 -5.81
C GLU A 48 51.93 2.62 -4.64
N ALA A 49 52.11 3.80 -4.03
CA ALA A 49 51.25 4.31 -2.97
C ALA A 49 49.81 4.49 -3.47
N ARG A 50 49.63 5.08 -4.65
CA ARG A 50 48.31 5.25 -5.27
C ARG A 50 47.65 3.91 -5.61
N LYS A 51 48.42 2.91 -6.06
CA LYS A 51 47.90 1.55 -6.27
C LYS A 51 47.47 0.88 -4.98
N LYS A 52 48.23 1.05 -3.89
CA LYS A 52 47.86 0.54 -2.56
C LYS A 52 46.60 1.20 -2.02
N GLU A 53 46.48 2.51 -2.15
CA GLU A 53 45.30 3.27 -1.75
C GLU A 53 44.06 2.86 -2.55
N ALA A 54 44.17 2.77 -3.87
CA ALA A 54 43.07 2.32 -4.73
C ALA A 54 42.58 0.92 -4.37
N LYS A 55 43.52 -0.01 -4.09
CA LYS A 55 43.18 -1.37 -3.66
C LYS A 55 42.48 -1.39 -2.29
N ALA A 56 42.95 -0.59 -1.33
CA ALA A 56 42.32 -0.46 -0.03
C ALA A 56 40.91 0.17 -0.13
N GLU A 57 40.72 1.14 -1.01
CA GLU A 57 39.42 1.75 -1.25
C GLU A 57 38.43 0.76 -1.89
N GLU A 58 38.90 -0.04 -2.86
CA GLU A 58 38.09 -1.10 -3.48
C GLU A 58 37.64 -2.15 -2.45
N GLU A 59 38.56 -2.60 -1.60
CA GLU A 59 38.26 -3.55 -0.52
C GLU A 59 37.25 -2.96 0.48
N ALA A 60 37.42 -1.70 0.88
CA ALA A 60 36.48 -1.02 1.77
C ALA A 60 35.10 -0.83 1.13
N ARG A 61 35.02 -0.58 -0.18
CA ARG A 61 33.75 -0.51 -0.93
C ARG A 61 33.07 -1.88 -0.96
N PHE A 62 33.82 -2.94 -1.20
CA PHE A 62 33.29 -4.31 -1.19
C PHE A 62 32.72 -4.67 0.19
N GLU A 63 33.44 -4.39 1.27
CA GLU A 63 32.99 -4.65 2.64
C GLU A 63 31.71 -3.86 3.00
N ARG A 64 31.64 -2.58 2.59
CA ARG A 64 30.43 -1.76 2.76
C ARG A 64 29.24 -2.34 1.99
N GLN A 65 29.47 -2.79 0.76
CA GLN A 65 28.40 -3.38 -0.05
C GLN A 65 27.88 -4.70 0.56
N GLU A 66 28.76 -5.52 1.11
CA GLU A 66 28.38 -6.73 1.84
C GLU A 66 27.56 -6.42 3.10
N LYS A 67 27.97 -5.40 3.88
CA LYS A 67 27.21 -4.95 5.06
C LYS A 67 25.82 -4.49 4.69
N LEU A 68 25.69 -3.64 3.66
CA LEU A 68 24.40 -3.18 3.16
C LEU A 68 23.50 -4.33 2.68
N LYS A 69 24.06 -5.34 1.99
CA LYS A 69 23.31 -6.53 1.57
C LYS A 69 22.80 -7.33 2.77
N LYS A 70 23.62 -7.50 3.81
CA LYS A 70 23.22 -8.22 5.04
C LYS A 70 22.14 -7.46 5.79
N GLU A 71 22.27 -6.14 5.91
CA GLU A 71 21.29 -5.27 6.56
C GLU A 71 19.95 -5.27 5.82
N ALA A 72 19.96 -5.08 4.49
CA ALA A 72 18.75 -5.12 3.68
C ALA A 72 18.02 -6.47 3.77
N LYS A 73 18.77 -7.58 3.82
CA LYS A 73 18.19 -8.91 4.00
C LYS A 73 17.56 -9.08 5.38
N ALA A 74 18.20 -8.55 6.43
CA ALA A 74 17.66 -8.59 7.79
C ALA A 74 16.39 -7.73 7.92
N GLU A 75 16.36 -6.56 7.29
CA GLU A 75 15.19 -5.67 7.25
C GLU A 75 14.02 -6.31 6.50
N GLU A 76 14.27 -6.95 5.35
CA GLU A 76 13.25 -7.67 4.61
C GLU A 76 12.65 -8.83 5.41
N GLU A 77 13.50 -9.60 6.11
CA GLU A 77 13.06 -10.68 6.98
C GLU A 77 12.23 -10.15 8.17
N ALA A 78 12.64 -9.04 8.77
CA ALA A 78 11.89 -8.38 9.83
C ALA A 78 10.52 -7.90 9.36
N ARG A 79 10.45 -7.26 8.19
CA ARG A 79 9.18 -6.82 7.58
C ARG A 79 8.26 -7.99 7.30
N LYS A 80 8.79 -9.10 6.78
CA LYS A 80 8.01 -10.31 6.52
C LYS A 80 7.45 -10.92 7.81
N LYS A 81 8.24 -10.98 8.88
CA LYS A 81 7.77 -11.45 10.20
C LYS A 81 6.70 -10.53 10.79
N GLU A 82 6.85 -9.21 10.62
CA GLU A 82 5.82 -8.26 11.09
C GLU A 82 4.52 -8.42 10.31
N GLU A 83 4.59 -8.58 8.99
CA GLU A 83 3.43 -8.79 8.12
C GLU A 83 2.71 -10.10 8.46
N GLU A 84 3.45 -11.18 8.68
CA GLU A 84 2.90 -12.47 9.12
C GLU A 84 2.22 -12.36 10.50
N ALA A 85 2.85 -11.65 11.45
CA ALA A 85 2.25 -11.40 12.76
C ALA A 85 0.99 -10.52 12.69
N ARG A 86 0.92 -9.57 11.75
CA ARG A 86 -0.31 -8.80 11.49
C ARG A 86 -1.39 -9.67 10.91
N PHE A 87 -1.06 -10.50 9.93
CA PHE A 87 -2.01 -11.44 9.32
C PHE A 87 -2.59 -12.42 10.37
N GLU A 88 -1.75 -12.96 11.26
CA GLU A 88 -2.20 -13.86 12.32
C GLU A 88 -3.15 -13.15 13.32
N ARG A 89 -2.86 -11.89 13.67
CA ARG A 89 -3.77 -11.09 14.52
C ARG A 89 -5.11 -10.83 13.85
N ASP A 90 -5.11 -10.51 12.56
CA ASP A 90 -6.34 -10.27 11.80
C ASP A 90 -7.17 -11.55 11.66
N GLU A 91 -6.54 -12.69 11.39
CA GLU A 91 -7.19 -14.01 11.39
C GLU A 91 -7.79 -14.33 12.76
N LYS A 92 -7.06 -14.09 13.84
CA LYS A 92 -7.56 -14.28 15.20
C LYS A 92 -8.76 -13.38 15.50
N ALA A 93 -8.69 -12.11 15.13
CA ALA A 93 -9.78 -11.15 15.30
C ALA A 93 -11.04 -11.59 14.54
N LYS A 94 -10.90 -12.08 13.29
CA LYS A 94 -12.01 -12.63 12.51
C LYS A 94 -12.64 -13.85 13.18
N ARG A 95 -11.85 -14.77 13.72
CA ARG A 95 -12.36 -15.93 14.45
C ARG A 95 -13.12 -15.53 15.71
N GLU A 96 -12.60 -14.58 16.47
CA GLU A 96 -13.28 -14.06 17.66
C GLU A 96 -14.59 -13.37 17.30
N GLU A 97 -14.62 -12.58 16.21
CA GLU A 97 -15.84 -11.94 15.72
C GLU A 97 -16.88 -12.97 15.25
N TYR A 98 -16.45 -14.02 14.56
CA TYR A 98 -17.31 -15.12 14.14
C TYR A 98 -17.95 -15.83 15.33
N GLU A 99 -17.19 -16.15 16.38
CA GLU A 99 -17.74 -16.75 17.59
C GLU A 99 -18.72 -15.81 18.31
N ARG A 100 -18.42 -14.50 18.37
CA ARG A 100 -19.38 -13.50 18.92
C ARG A 100 -20.66 -13.41 18.11
N TRP A 101 -20.59 -13.51 16.78
CA TRP A 101 -21.76 -13.54 15.93
C TRP A 101 -22.60 -14.80 16.20
N LYS A 102 -21.97 -15.97 16.28
CA LYS A 102 -22.63 -17.23 16.61
C LYS A 102 -23.32 -17.20 17.97
N GLU A 103 -22.69 -16.60 18.98
CA GLU A 103 -23.30 -16.44 20.31
C GLU A 103 -24.51 -15.49 20.28
N ARG A 104 -24.45 -14.39 19.50
CA ARG A 104 -25.58 -13.47 19.30
C ARG A 104 -26.75 -14.19 18.62
N ASP A 105 -26.48 -14.94 17.57
CA ASP A 105 -27.48 -15.72 16.85
C ASP A 105 -28.15 -16.77 17.75
N ALA A 106 -27.36 -17.50 18.55
CA ALA A 106 -27.87 -18.46 19.52
C ALA A 106 -28.76 -17.79 20.59
N LYS A 107 -28.34 -16.64 21.14
CA LYS A 107 -29.14 -15.86 22.10
C LYS A 107 -30.43 -15.35 21.47
N GLU A 108 -30.40 -14.89 20.23
CA GLU A 108 -31.59 -14.45 19.52
C GLU A 108 -32.56 -15.60 19.25
N SER A 109 -32.04 -16.77 18.87
CA SER A 109 -32.83 -18.00 18.70
C SER A 109 -33.53 -18.43 20.00
N ILE A 110 -32.84 -18.33 21.14
CA ILE A 110 -33.44 -18.59 22.47
C ILE A 110 -34.55 -17.56 22.76
N LYS A 111 -34.28 -16.26 22.59
CA LYS A 111 -35.29 -15.20 22.80
C LYS A 111 -36.53 -15.42 21.93
N ARG A 112 -36.36 -15.81 20.66
CA ARG A 112 -37.50 -16.11 19.76
C ARG A 112 -38.34 -17.28 20.28
N LYS A 113 -37.70 -18.32 20.82
CA LYS A 113 -38.40 -19.46 21.44
C LYS A 113 -39.13 -19.06 22.72
N GLU A 114 -38.51 -18.26 23.58
CA GLU A 114 -39.14 -17.75 24.80
C GLU A 114 -40.35 -16.86 24.50
N VAL A 115 -40.27 -16.00 23.49
CA VAL A 115 -41.40 -15.18 23.02
C VAL A 115 -42.55 -16.05 22.51
N LEU A 116 -42.25 -17.10 21.75
CA LEU A 116 -43.26 -18.07 21.27
C LEU A 116 -43.93 -18.81 22.43
N GLU A 117 -43.18 -19.27 23.42
CA GLU A 117 -43.74 -19.90 24.63
C GLU A 117 -44.58 -18.91 25.45
N LEU A 118 -44.14 -17.65 25.60
CA LEU A 118 -44.92 -16.60 26.26
C LEU A 118 -46.24 -16.32 25.54
N ALA A 119 -46.24 -16.30 24.20
CA ALA A 119 -47.45 -16.13 23.40
C ALA A 119 -48.41 -17.31 23.57
N ARG A 120 -47.88 -18.54 23.60
CA ARG A 120 -48.67 -19.77 23.83
C ARG A 120 -49.27 -19.82 25.24
N LEU A 121 -48.55 -19.31 26.24
CA LEU A 121 -49.07 -19.12 27.60
C LEU A 121 -50.17 -18.04 27.62
N LYS A 122 -49.96 -16.90 26.97
CA LYS A 122 -50.97 -15.84 26.87
C LYS A 122 -52.25 -16.30 26.17
N GLU A 123 -52.14 -17.15 25.15
CA GLU A 123 -53.28 -17.78 24.46
C GLU A 123 -54.05 -18.75 25.37
N LYS A 124 -53.37 -19.47 26.27
CA LYS A 124 -54.02 -20.35 27.26
C LYS A 124 -54.72 -19.61 28.40
N TYR A 125 -54.46 -18.32 28.61
CA TYR A 125 -55.00 -17.52 29.72
C TYR A 125 -55.89 -16.34 29.30
N ALA A 126 -56.23 -16.19 28.01
CA ALA A 126 -57.15 -15.15 27.53
C ALA A 126 -58.51 -15.75 27.12
N PRO A 127 -59.66 -15.26 27.63
CA PRO A 127 -60.95 -15.53 27.03
C PRO A 127 -61.11 -14.71 25.74
N GLU A 128 -61.92 -15.23 24.81
CA GLU A 128 -62.25 -14.60 23.53
C GLU A 128 -62.63 -13.13 23.67
N ALA A 129 -61.86 -12.26 23.01
CA ALA A 129 -62.27 -10.91 22.67
C ALA A 129 -61.64 -10.56 21.32
N GLY A 130 -62.51 -10.43 20.31
CA GLY A 130 -62.11 -10.23 18.93
C GLY A 130 -61.51 -8.86 18.63
N GLY A 131 -61.12 -8.72 17.36
CA GLY A 131 -61.13 -7.45 16.65
C GLY A 131 -59.83 -6.64 16.65
N ALA A 132 -59.07 -6.86 15.57
CA ALA A 132 -58.34 -5.85 14.81
C ALA A 132 -57.27 -4.98 15.51
N VAL A 133 -55.99 -5.23 15.23
CA VAL A 133 -54.97 -4.19 14.98
C VAL A 133 -53.84 -4.75 14.10
N GLY A 134 -53.60 -4.14 12.93
CA GLY A 134 -52.22 -3.78 12.53
C GLY A 134 -51.45 -4.61 11.48
N HIS A 135 -52.05 -5.03 10.37
CA HIS A 135 -51.29 -5.46 9.17
C HIS A 135 -50.92 -4.27 8.24
N THR A 136 -50.48 -3.14 8.81
CA THR A 136 -50.25 -1.88 8.08
C THR A 136 -48.77 -1.57 7.75
N GLY A 137 -47.82 -2.44 8.13
CA GLY A 137 -46.40 -2.26 7.83
C GLY A 137 -46.03 -2.64 6.40
N ASP A 138 -46.42 -3.84 5.95
CA ASP A 138 -45.93 -4.44 4.69
C ASP A 138 -46.40 -3.73 3.41
N VAL A 139 -47.58 -3.09 3.45
CA VAL A 139 -48.17 -2.37 2.30
C VAL A 139 -47.51 -1.00 2.07
N ARG A 140 -46.93 -0.38 3.12
CA ARG A 140 -46.21 0.90 2.98
C ARG A 140 -44.89 0.73 2.25
N TYR A 141 -44.11 -0.30 2.59
CA TYR A 141 -42.80 -0.53 1.95
C TYR A 141 -42.92 -0.88 0.47
N LYS A 142 -43.91 -1.70 0.07
CA LYS A 142 -44.15 -2.01 -1.35
C LYS A 142 -44.49 -0.75 -2.19
N ASN A 143 -45.34 0.13 -1.67
CA ASN A 143 -45.70 1.38 -2.36
C ASN A 143 -44.54 2.39 -2.43
N VAL A 144 -43.63 2.38 -1.45
CA VAL A 144 -42.42 3.22 -1.44
C VAL A 144 -41.37 2.68 -2.41
N LEU A 145 -41.18 1.36 -2.45
CA LEU A 145 -40.28 0.67 -3.37
C LEU A 145 -40.70 0.82 -4.84
N ASP A 146 -42.01 0.81 -5.14
CA ASP A 146 -42.57 1.04 -6.48
C ASP A 146 -42.39 2.51 -6.95
N ARG A 147 -42.53 3.48 -6.03
CA ARG A 147 -42.29 4.90 -6.34
C ARG A 147 -40.81 5.19 -6.56
N LEU A 148 -39.95 4.51 -5.80
CA LEU A 148 -38.50 4.52 -6.01
C LEU A 148 -38.16 3.83 -7.34
N ASP A 149 -38.73 2.66 -7.67
CA ASP A 149 -38.41 1.97 -8.93
C ASP A 149 -38.65 2.82 -10.18
N LYS A 150 -39.75 3.58 -10.20
CA LYS A 150 -40.07 4.48 -11.32
C LYS A 150 -39.13 5.67 -11.46
N SER A 151 -38.51 6.16 -10.38
CA SER A 151 -37.56 7.29 -10.45
C SER A 151 -36.13 6.86 -10.80
N PHE A 152 -35.82 5.56 -10.65
CA PHE A 152 -34.48 5.01 -10.86
C PHE A 152 -34.31 4.25 -12.20
N GLN A 153 -35.37 4.13 -13.00
CA GLN A 153 -35.42 3.29 -14.21
C GLN A 153 -34.48 3.74 -15.35
N GLU A 154 -33.88 4.93 -15.26
CA GLU A 154 -32.96 5.50 -16.26
C GLU A 154 -31.54 5.79 -15.74
N MET A 155 -31.26 5.66 -14.44
CA MET A 155 -29.94 5.96 -13.89
C MET A 155 -29.11 4.70 -13.68
N LYS A 156 -27.95 4.65 -14.36
CA LYS A 156 -26.91 3.67 -14.11
C LYS A 156 -25.91 4.22 -13.09
N ASP A 157 -25.86 3.58 -11.94
CA ASP A 157 -24.95 3.84 -10.81
C ASP A 157 -23.46 3.63 -11.13
N ASP A 158 -23.14 3.13 -12.33
CA ASP A 158 -21.77 2.93 -12.81
C ASP A 158 -21.06 4.22 -13.27
N ASN A 159 -21.81 5.28 -13.63
CA ASN A 159 -21.28 6.52 -14.22
C ASN A 159 -21.11 7.66 -13.21
N ASP A 160 -22.02 7.83 -12.25
CA ASP A 160 -21.95 8.86 -11.21
C ASP A 160 -22.69 8.41 -9.93
N LEU A 161 -21.96 7.72 -9.05
CA LEU A 161 -22.49 7.23 -7.78
C LEU A 161 -22.93 8.39 -6.87
N LEU A 162 -22.29 9.55 -6.95
CA LEU A 162 -22.60 10.70 -6.12
C LEU A 162 -23.96 11.29 -6.52
N ALA A 163 -24.21 11.45 -7.83
CA ALA A 163 -25.51 11.88 -8.34
C ALA A 163 -26.62 10.86 -7.99
N TYR A 164 -26.33 9.56 -8.08
CA TYR A 164 -27.25 8.50 -7.71
C TYR A 164 -27.66 8.55 -6.23
N LEU A 165 -26.68 8.65 -5.32
CA LEU A 165 -26.94 8.74 -3.87
C LEU A 165 -27.68 10.03 -3.52
N THR A 166 -27.32 11.16 -4.14
CA THR A 166 -28.01 12.44 -3.93
C THR A 166 -29.48 12.37 -4.35
N HIS A 167 -29.78 11.71 -5.48
CA HIS A 167 -31.16 11.51 -5.92
C HIS A 167 -31.93 10.57 -4.98
N PHE A 168 -31.29 9.50 -4.51
CA PHE A 168 -31.86 8.60 -3.51
C PHE A 168 -32.25 9.33 -2.23
N GLU A 169 -31.35 10.17 -1.69
CA GLU A 169 -31.61 10.98 -0.50
C GLU A 169 -32.80 11.93 -0.72
N ALA A 170 -32.86 12.58 -1.88
CA ALA A 170 -33.95 13.51 -2.22
C ALA A 170 -35.31 12.78 -2.30
N VAL A 171 -35.36 11.60 -2.92
CA VAL A 171 -36.60 10.81 -3.03
C VAL A 171 -36.99 10.21 -1.67
N ALA A 172 -36.03 9.69 -0.91
CA ALA A 172 -36.27 9.13 0.42
C ALA A 172 -36.79 10.20 1.40
N ALA A 173 -36.22 11.42 1.34
CA ALA A 173 -36.68 12.57 2.11
C ALA A 173 -38.11 12.99 1.71
N ARG A 174 -38.41 13.06 0.40
CA ARG A 174 -39.76 13.37 -0.11
C ARG A 174 -40.78 12.30 0.28
N CYS A 175 -40.36 11.05 0.37
CA CYS A 175 -41.18 9.92 0.83
C CYS A 175 -41.29 9.81 2.35
N LYS A 176 -40.64 10.71 3.12
CA LYS A 176 -40.61 10.71 4.60
C LYS A 176 -40.15 9.38 5.19
N ILE A 177 -39.18 8.74 4.55
CA ILE A 177 -38.57 7.51 5.03
C ILE A 177 -37.64 7.84 6.18
N GLU A 178 -37.68 7.06 7.26
CA GLU A 178 -36.76 7.26 8.39
C GLU A 178 -35.32 6.94 7.98
N ARG A 179 -34.37 7.78 8.38
CA ARG A 179 -32.96 7.70 7.96
C ARG A 179 -32.30 6.35 8.29
N LYS A 180 -32.77 5.68 9.35
CA LYS A 180 -32.35 4.33 9.76
C LYS A 180 -32.72 3.23 8.77
N GLU A 181 -33.71 3.47 7.90
CA GLU A 181 -34.20 2.51 6.90
C GLU A 181 -33.56 2.74 5.51
N TRP A 182 -32.82 3.84 5.36
CA TRP A 182 -32.20 4.22 4.08
C TRP A 182 -31.12 3.22 3.67
N SER A 183 -30.38 2.67 4.63
CA SER A 183 -29.36 1.65 4.43
C SER A 183 -29.93 0.37 3.80
N LEU A 184 -31.03 -0.12 4.37
CA LEU A 184 -31.72 -1.31 3.90
C LEU A 184 -32.32 -1.08 2.50
N LEU A 185 -32.99 0.04 2.28
CA LEU A 185 -33.61 0.36 0.99
C LEU A 185 -32.57 0.56 -0.11
N LEU A 186 -31.44 1.19 0.22
CA LEU A 186 -30.33 1.39 -0.72
C LEU A 186 -29.76 0.03 -1.17
N SER A 187 -29.65 -0.95 -0.26
CA SER A 187 -29.15 -2.30 -0.59
C SER A 187 -29.99 -3.05 -1.63
N TYR A 188 -31.29 -2.74 -1.75
CA TYR A 188 -32.18 -3.30 -2.76
C TYR A 188 -32.07 -2.60 -4.12
N LYS A 189 -31.60 -1.35 -4.15
CA LYS A 189 -31.58 -0.50 -5.36
C LYS A 189 -30.21 -0.42 -6.04
N LEU A 190 -29.12 -0.63 -5.32
CA LEU A 190 -27.77 -0.63 -5.89
C LEU A 190 -27.55 -1.82 -6.84
N THR A 191 -26.76 -1.59 -7.90
CA THR A 191 -26.25 -2.63 -8.80
C THR A 191 -25.45 -3.70 -8.08
N THR A 192 -25.36 -4.87 -8.71
CA THR A 192 -24.77 -6.09 -8.15
C THR A 192 -23.39 -5.89 -7.51
N ALA A 193 -22.52 -5.02 -8.03
CA ALA A 193 -21.18 -4.82 -7.46
C ALA A 193 -21.20 -4.07 -6.12
N LEU A 194 -21.89 -2.93 -6.05
CA LEU A 194 -22.01 -2.13 -4.83
C LEU A 194 -22.95 -2.80 -3.81
N ARG A 195 -23.98 -3.50 -4.31
CA ARG A 195 -24.84 -4.36 -3.49
C ARG A 195 -24.05 -5.50 -2.85
N ASN A 196 -23.19 -6.19 -3.60
CA ASN A 196 -22.35 -7.25 -3.05
C ASN A 196 -21.38 -6.71 -1.98
N PHE A 197 -20.85 -5.50 -2.16
CA PHE A 197 -20.04 -4.83 -1.15
C PHE A 197 -20.85 -4.54 0.13
N MET A 198 -22.05 -3.97 -0.01
CA MET A 198 -22.92 -3.72 1.14
C MET A 198 -23.32 -5.00 1.88
N LEU A 199 -23.56 -6.10 1.15
CA LEU A 199 -23.93 -7.38 1.74
C LEU A 199 -22.73 -8.04 2.44
N ARG A 200 -21.53 -7.99 1.86
CA ARG A 200 -20.30 -8.56 2.44
C ARG A 200 -19.93 -7.87 3.75
N ASP A 201 -19.98 -6.54 3.76
CA ASP A 201 -19.55 -5.74 4.90
C ASP A 201 -20.74 -5.43 5.85
N SER A 202 -21.89 -6.11 5.65
CA SER A 202 -23.13 -5.97 6.43
C SER A 202 -23.61 -4.53 6.63
N LEU A 203 -23.24 -3.63 5.71
CA LEU A 203 -23.49 -2.19 5.79
C LEU A 203 -24.99 -1.86 5.78
N PHE A 204 -25.83 -2.74 5.24
CA PHE A 204 -27.28 -2.59 5.23
C PHE A 204 -27.93 -2.69 6.63
N LEU A 205 -27.21 -3.22 7.62
CA LEU A 205 -27.64 -3.26 9.03
C LEU A 205 -27.21 -2.02 9.82
N SER A 206 -26.37 -1.15 9.24
CA SER A 206 -25.99 0.09 9.90
C SER A 206 -27.15 1.08 9.90
N GLU A 207 -27.41 1.67 11.07
CA GLU A 207 -28.38 2.74 11.26
C GLU A 207 -27.81 4.10 10.81
N ASN A 208 -26.49 4.18 10.60
CA ASN A 208 -25.81 5.40 10.20
C ASN A 208 -25.59 5.44 8.69
N TYR A 209 -26.54 6.05 7.98
CA TYR A 209 -26.48 6.21 6.53
C TYR A 209 -25.21 6.93 6.04
N GLU A 210 -24.67 7.88 6.80
CA GLU A 210 -23.48 8.64 6.39
C GLU A 210 -22.21 7.77 6.36
N GLU A 211 -22.10 6.79 7.25
CA GLU A 211 -21.01 5.80 7.22
C GLU A 211 -21.09 4.91 5.98
N ILE A 212 -22.31 4.55 5.57
CA ILE A 212 -22.55 3.75 4.36
C ILE A 212 -22.23 4.58 3.11
N LYS A 213 -22.72 5.82 3.05
CA LYS A 213 -22.46 6.75 1.94
C LYS A 213 -20.95 6.94 1.75
N THR A 214 -20.22 7.19 2.83
CA THR A 214 -18.75 7.35 2.77
C THR A 214 -18.04 6.06 2.39
N ALA A 215 -18.46 4.89 2.90
CA ALA A 215 -17.90 3.59 2.52
C ALA A 215 -18.15 3.27 1.03
N LEU A 216 -19.34 3.55 0.52
CA LEU A 216 -19.72 3.33 -0.87
C LEU A 216 -18.93 4.24 -1.83
N LEU A 217 -18.81 5.52 -1.50
CA LEU A 217 -18.01 6.47 -2.30
C LEU A 217 -16.53 6.06 -2.33
N ARG A 218 -15.95 5.69 -1.18
CA ARG A 218 -14.58 5.16 -1.10
C ARG A 218 -14.39 3.87 -1.91
N HIS A 219 -15.37 2.96 -1.87
CA HIS A 219 -15.30 1.70 -2.61
C HIS A 219 -15.47 1.91 -4.13
N ALA A 220 -16.28 2.89 -4.54
CA ALA A 220 -16.40 3.28 -5.94
C ALA A 220 -15.11 3.93 -6.48
N ASP A 221 -14.39 4.67 -5.63
CA ASP A 221 -13.06 5.24 -5.91
C ASP A 221 -11.95 4.19 -5.98
N ILE A 222 -12.06 3.06 -5.27
CA ILE A 222 -11.17 1.87 -5.42
C ILE A 222 -11.26 1.25 -6.83
N ASN A 223 -12.24 1.66 -7.63
CA ASN A 223 -12.43 1.14 -8.97
C ASN A 223 -11.82 2.00 -10.08
N ALA A 224 -11.24 3.19 -9.86
CA ALA A 224 -10.55 3.93 -10.95
C ALA A 224 -9.26 3.20 -11.40
N GLU A 225 -8.48 2.72 -10.43
CA GLU A 225 -7.25 1.96 -10.67
C GLU A 225 -7.53 0.50 -11.05
N THR A 226 -8.59 -0.09 -10.49
CA THR A 226 -9.04 -1.45 -10.82
C THR A 226 -9.73 -1.51 -12.19
N ARG A 227 -10.46 -0.46 -12.61
CA ARG A 227 -10.98 -0.31 -13.99
C ARG A 227 -9.83 -0.11 -14.99
N ARG A 228 -8.81 0.70 -14.68
CA ARG A 228 -7.58 0.80 -15.52
C ARG A 228 -6.93 -0.56 -15.73
N LYS A 229 -6.77 -1.37 -14.67
CA LYS A 229 -6.20 -2.73 -14.77
C LYS A 229 -7.06 -3.69 -15.61
N ARG A 230 -8.39 -3.56 -15.59
CA ARG A 230 -9.30 -4.38 -16.41
C ARG A 230 -9.34 -3.96 -17.89
N PHE A 231 -9.03 -2.70 -18.22
CA PHE A 231 -8.92 -2.24 -19.62
C PHE A 231 -7.61 -2.62 -20.31
N HIS A 232 -6.58 -3.06 -19.58
CA HIS A 232 -5.31 -3.53 -20.15
C HIS A 232 -5.23 -5.05 -20.37
N LEU A 233 -6.34 -5.77 -20.15
CA LEU A 233 -6.44 -7.22 -20.32
C LEU A 233 -7.33 -7.64 -21.52
N VAL A 234 -7.62 -6.69 -22.42
CA VAL A 234 -8.18 -6.92 -23.77
C VAL A 234 -7.17 -6.38 -24.77
#